data_AF-A7MN44-F1
#
_entry.id   AF-A7MN44-F1
#
_cell.length_a   1.000
_cell.length_b   1.000
_cell.length_c   1.000
_cell.angle_alpha   90.00
_cell.angle_beta   90.00
_cell.angle_gamma   90.00
#
_symmetry.space_group_name_H-M   'P 1'
#
loop_
_entity.id
_entity.type
_entity.pdbx_description
1 polymer ?
#
loop_
_entity_poly.entity_id
_entity_poly.type
_entity_poly.pdbx_seq_one_letter_code
_entity_poly.pdbx_strand_id
1 'polypeptide(L)'
;MNEAISIFGKCFRKNYLFDLIIRHTDAIKSQTARNNKMAIDFLNQLNTIRLNYKPMRSATRRYVKSPLGPGKTVLLIDDITTKGYSLESGRAYIEQTGAKVILASWLKTINTDIDLLAPLGKFDPYIPHNFTSAKVLKQHSYRANIVDTLAPAEIKAMLEKYTNWDWP
;
A
#
# COMPACT_ATOMS: atom_id res chain seq x y z
N MET A 1 -0.41 -13.28 -5.00
CA MET A 1 0.39 -12.03 -4.99
C MET A 1 1.86 -12.27 -4.67
N ASN A 2 2.23 -12.87 -3.53
CA ASN A 2 3.64 -13.03 -3.11
C ASN A 2 4.55 -13.67 -4.16
N GLU A 3 4.09 -14.71 -4.85
CA GLU A 3 4.83 -15.35 -5.94
C GLU A 3 5.04 -14.41 -7.13
N ALA A 4 3.98 -13.75 -7.60
CA ALA A 4 4.04 -12.78 -8.70
C ALA A 4 5.01 -11.63 -8.38
N ILE A 5 4.96 -11.07 -7.17
CA ILE A 5 5.88 -10.00 -6.74
C ILE A 5 7.31 -10.53 -6.55
N SER A 6 7.48 -11.77 -6.10
CA SER A 6 8.79 -12.42 -6.03
C SER A 6 9.41 -12.57 -7.42
N ILE A 7 8.64 -13.03 -8.41
CA ILE A 7 9.06 -13.15 -9.81
C ILE A 7 9.39 -11.77 -10.37
N PHE A 8 8.51 -10.78 -10.20
CA PHE A 8 8.75 -9.39 -10.58
C PHE A 8 10.08 -8.87 -9.99
N GLY A 9 10.30 -9.06 -8.69
CA GLY A 9 11.56 -8.71 -8.04
C GLY A 9 12.77 -9.36 -8.71
N LYS A 10 12.71 -10.66 -9.03
CA LYS A 10 13.79 -11.37 -9.74
C LYS A 10 14.06 -10.78 -11.13
N CYS A 11 13.03 -10.47 -11.90
CA CYS A 11 13.17 -9.85 -13.23
C CYS A 11 13.98 -8.54 -13.18
N PHE A 12 13.81 -7.75 -12.12
CA PHE A 12 14.52 -6.47 -11.93
C PHE A 12 15.72 -6.57 -10.97
N ARG A 13 16.14 -7.78 -10.59
CA ARG A 13 17.21 -8.04 -9.60
C ARG A 13 17.01 -7.26 -8.29
N LYS A 14 15.77 -7.15 -7.83
CA LYS A 14 15.38 -6.53 -6.55
C LYS A 14 14.92 -7.59 -5.56
N ASN A 15 15.17 -7.35 -4.27
CA ASN A 15 14.70 -8.24 -3.21
C ASN A 15 13.23 -7.90 -2.89
N TYR A 16 12.40 -8.92 -2.79
CA TYR A 16 11.04 -8.81 -2.28
C TYR A 16 11.04 -9.10 -0.77
N LEU A 17 10.65 -8.10 0.03
CA LEU A 17 10.68 -8.16 1.49
C LEU A 17 9.27 -8.42 2.04
N PHE A 18 8.79 -9.66 1.90
CA PHE A 18 7.40 -10.01 2.17
C PHE A 18 6.96 -9.81 3.63
N ASP A 19 7.89 -9.87 4.58
CA ASP A 19 7.64 -9.66 6.01
C ASP A 19 8.25 -8.35 6.52
N LEU A 20 8.46 -7.36 5.63
CA LEU A 20 8.96 -6.05 6.03
C LEU A 20 7.96 -5.29 6.91
N ILE A 21 6.69 -5.27 6.50
CA ILE A 21 5.59 -4.69 7.28
C ILE A 21 4.87 -5.85 7.94
N ILE A 22 4.81 -5.85 9.26
CA ILE A 22 4.14 -6.90 10.04
C ILE A 22 3.03 -6.29 10.86
N ARG A 23 1.91 -7.02 10.98
CA ARG A 23 0.83 -6.67 11.90
C ARG A 23 1.21 -7.13 13.30
N HIS A 24 1.04 -6.25 14.29
CA HIS A 24 1.18 -6.59 15.71
C HIS A 24 -0.17 -6.64 16.44
N THR A 25 -1.23 -6.18 15.79
CA THR A 25 -2.63 -6.37 16.20
C THR A 25 -3.52 -6.34 14.95
N ASP A 26 -4.77 -6.76 15.10
CA ASP A 26 -5.73 -6.80 14.00
C ASP A 26 -6.26 -5.40 13.68
N ALA A 27 -6.31 -5.10 12.38
CA ALA A 27 -7.04 -3.94 11.88
C ALA A 27 -8.50 -4.28 11.60
N ILE A 28 -9.37 -3.31 11.79
CA ILE A 28 -10.78 -3.44 11.41
C ILE A 28 -10.86 -3.56 9.88
N LYS A 29 -11.50 -4.61 9.41
CA LYS A 29 -11.77 -4.83 7.97
C LYS A 29 -12.77 -3.81 7.45
N SER A 30 -12.56 -3.30 6.25
CA SER A 30 -13.46 -2.34 5.60
C SER A 30 -14.90 -2.83 5.43
N GLN A 31 -15.11 -4.14 5.26
CA GLN A 31 -16.45 -4.72 5.22
C GLN A 31 -17.15 -4.61 6.58
N THR A 32 -16.48 -5.02 7.66
CA THR A 32 -16.99 -4.93 9.03
C THR A 32 -17.31 -3.49 9.41
N ALA A 33 -16.43 -2.55 9.10
CA ALA A 33 -16.68 -1.14 9.38
C ALA A 33 -17.90 -0.60 8.64
N ARG A 34 -18.08 -0.94 7.35
CA ARG A 34 -19.27 -0.53 6.59
C ARG A 34 -20.56 -1.10 7.18
N ASN A 35 -20.57 -2.40 7.50
CA ASN A 35 -21.75 -3.06 8.07
C ASN A 35 -22.15 -2.44 9.41
N ASN A 36 -21.16 -2.03 10.21
CA ASN A 36 -21.36 -1.45 11.53
C ASN A 36 -21.39 0.10 11.51
N LYS A 37 -21.41 0.74 10.33
CA LYS A 37 -21.36 2.20 10.17
C LYS A 37 -20.20 2.89 10.92
N MET A 38 -19.08 2.19 11.07
CA MET A 38 -17.87 2.71 11.69
C MET A 38 -17.02 3.43 10.64
N ALA A 39 -16.46 4.58 11.00
CA ALA A 39 -15.47 5.25 10.19
C ALA A 39 -14.13 4.48 10.26
N ILE A 40 -13.44 4.37 9.11
CA ILE A 40 -12.04 3.96 9.04
C ILE A 40 -11.23 5.16 8.60
N ASP A 41 -10.10 5.36 9.24
CA ASP A 41 -9.10 6.37 8.92
C ASP A 41 -7.68 5.74 8.88
N PHE A 42 -6.65 6.57 8.86
CA PHE A 42 -5.26 6.12 8.93
C PHE A 42 -4.92 5.39 10.24
N LEU A 43 -5.56 5.73 11.37
CA LEU A 43 -5.24 5.15 12.68
C LEU A 43 -5.48 3.64 12.69
N ASN A 44 -6.51 3.19 11.97
CA ASN A 44 -6.81 1.76 11.81
C ASN A 44 -5.65 0.96 11.19
N GLN A 45 -4.74 1.57 10.43
CA GLN A 45 -3.55 0.90 9.93
C GLN A 45 -2.30 1.27 10.73
N LEU A 46 -2.09 2.57 11.01
CA LEU A 46 -0.94 3.06 11.79
C LEU A 46 -0.77 2.33 13.13
N ASN A 47 -1.87 2.08 13.86
CA ASN A 47 -1.81 1.45 15.19
C ASN A 47 -1.78 -0.09 15.14
N THR A 48 -1.65 -0.67 13.96
CA THR A 48 -1.74 -2.13 13.77
C THR A 48 -0.49 -2.74 13.17
N ILE A 49 0.40 -1.91 12.64
CA ILE A 49 1.60 -2.33 11.92
C ILE A 49 2.88 -1.82 12.59
N ARG A 50 3.98 -2.54 12.32
CA ARG A 50 5.34 -2.08 12.54
C ARG A 50 6.27 -2.65 11.47
N LEU A 51 7.48 -2.11 11.37
CA LEU A 51 8.50 -2.70 10.53
C LEU A 51 9.20 -3.86 11.23
N ASN A 52 9.51 -4.90 10.47
CA ASN A 52 10.47 -5.91 10.86
C ASN A 52 11.90 -5.41 10.62
N TYR A 53 12.71 -5.32 11.67
CA TYR A 53 14.10 -4.86 11.56
C TYR A 53 14.98 -5.81 10.73
N LYS A 54 14.66 -7.12 10.73
CA LYS A 54 15.42 -8.16 9.99
C LYS A 54 14.46 -8.96 9.10
N PRO A 55 13.93 -8.34 8.03
CA PRO A 55 13.04 -9.03 7.13
C PRO A 55 13.79 -10.17 6.42
N MET A 56 13.03 -11.06 5.81
CA MET A 56 13.54 -12.12 4.97
C MET A 56 14.09 -11.53 3.67
N ARG A 57 15.35 -11.84 3.37
CA ARG A 57 16.02 -11.52 2.09
C ARG A 57 15.65 -12.53 1.01
N SER A 58 15.46 -13.78 1.41
CA SER A 58 15.03 -14.91 0.59
C SER A 58 14.17 -15.85 1.45
N ALA A 59 13.68 -16.95 0.89
CA ALA A 59 12.86 -17.91 1.62
C ALA A 59 13.52 -18.48 2.89
N THR A 60 14.85 -18.51 2.98
CA THR A 60 15.59 -19.16 4.08
C THR A 60 16.53 -18.23 4.83
N ARG A 61 16.75 -16.99 4.36
CA ARG A 61 17.78 -16.10 4.91
C ARG A 61 17.20 -14.75 5.31
N ARG A 62 17.42 -14.36 6.56
CA ARG A 62 17.17 -13.00 7.07
C ARG A 62 18.33 -12.06 6.81
N TYR A 63 18.01 -10.77 6.78
CA TYR A 63 19.03 -9.73 6.88
C TYR A 63 19.66 -9.71 8.29
N VAL A 64 20.94 -9.34 8.36
CA VAL A 64 21.65 -9.16 9.65
C VAL A 64 21.35 -7.79 10.28
N LYS A 65 21.13 -6.78 9.44
CA LYS A 65 20.74 -5.40 9.78
C LYS A 65 19.60 -4.95 8.85
N SER A 66 18.85 -3.92 9.22
CA SER A 66 17.78 -3.40 8.38
C SER A 66 18.29 -3.08 6.95
N PRO A 67 17.61 -3.56 5.89
CA PRO A 67 17.94 -3.21 4.52
C PRO A 67 17.51 -1.78 4.15
N LEU A 68 16.80 -1.09 5.06
CA LEU A 68 16.32 0.27 4.89
C LEU A 68 17.29 1.29 5.47
N GLY A 69 17.27 2.51 4.94
CA GLY A 69 18.16 3.58 5.37
C GLY A 69 18.22 4.73 4.37
N PRO A 70 18.99 5.80 4.67
CA PRO A 70 19.26 6.88 3.73
C PRO A 70 19.80 6.36 2.39
N GLY A 71 19.34 6.98 1.29
CA GLY A 71 19.73 6.61 -0.07
C GLY A 71 19.05 5.34 -0.61
N LYS A 72 18.19 4.68 0.17
CA LYS A 72 17.34 3.58 -0.31
C LYS A 72 16.01 4.11 -0.84
N THR A 73 15.48 3.44 -1.87
CA THR A 73 14.13 3.64 -2.38
C THR A 73 13.38 2.31 -2.33
N VAL A 74 12.20 2.32 -1.74
CA VAL A 74 11.33 1.15 -1.58
C VAL A 74 10.11 1.33 -2.45
N LEU A 75 9.81 0.33 -3.28
CA LEU A 75 8.53 0.22 -3.97
C LEU A 75 7.58 -0.58 -3.09
N LEU A 76 6.56 0.09 -2.54
CA LEU A 76 5.50 -0.53 -1.75
C LEU A 76 4.29 -0.77 -2.64
N ILE A 77 3.82 -2.02 -2.66
CA ILE A 77 2.80 -2.53 -3.57
C ILE A 77 1.60 -3.04 -2.78
N ASP A 78 0.39 -2.74 -3.25
CA ASP A 78 -0.86 -3.34 -2.78
C ASP A 78 -1.67 -3.93 -3.96
N ASP A 79 -2.57 -4.91 -3.74
CA ASP A 79 -3.47 -5.37 -4.82
C ASP A 79 -4.50 -4.29 -5.17
N ILE A 80 -5.13 -3.74 -4.14
CA ILE A 80 -6.22 -2.80 -4.29
C ILE A 80 -6.09 -1.66 -3.29
N THR A 81 -6.23 -0.44 -3.78
CA THR A 81 -6.28 0.75 -2.95
C THR A 81 -7.64 1.43 -3.01
N THR A 82 -8.18 1.74 -1.83
CA THR A 82 -9.42 2.52 -1.66
C THR A 82 -9.02 3.98 -1.49
N LYS A 83 -8.92 4.49 -0.26
CA LYS A 83 -8.49 5.86 0.05
C LYS A 83 -6.98 5.99 0.27
N GLY A 84 -6.20 4.91 0.14
CA GLY A 84 -4.75 4.92 0.32
C GLY A 84 -4.27 4.71 1.76
N TYR A 85 -5.14 4.50 2.75
CA TYR A 85 -4.75 4.43 4.18
C TYR A 85 -3.68 3.39 4.50
N SER A 86 -3.76 2.19 3.90
CA SER A 86 -2.75 1.12 4.07
C SER A 86 -1.39 1.53 3.52
N LEU A 87 -1.35 1.96 2.25
CA LEU A 87 -0.13 2.38 1.56
C LEU A 87 0.54 3.58 2.24
N GLU A 88 -0.24 4.58 2.64
CA GLU A 88 0.27 5.78 3.32
C GLU A 88 0.79 5.47 4.73
N SER A 89 0.17 4.54 5.45
CA SER A 89 0.68 4.07 6.75
C SER A 89 2.02 3.35 6.57
N GLY A 90 2.12 2.47 5.56
CA GLY A 90 3.38 1.82 5.21
C GLY A 90 4.46 2.82 4.78
N ARG A 91 4.09 3.84 3.99
CA ARG A 91 4.97 4.96 3.60
C ARG A 91 5.54 5.64 4.83
N ALA A 92 4.66 6.08 5.75
CA ALA A 92 5.05 6.81 6.94
C ALA A 92 6.06 6.04 7.79
N TYR A 93 5.86 4.73 7.97
CA TYR A 93 6.78 3.86 8.71
C TYR A 93 8.13 3.69 8.00
N ILE A 94 8.13 3.42 6.68
CA ILE A 94 9.38 3.21 5.92
C ILE A 94 10.19 4.51 5.84
N GLU A 95 9.53 5.67 5.68
CA GLU A 95 10.21 6.96 5.61
C GLU A 95 10.89 7.36 6.93
N GLN A 96 10.43 6.86 8.09
CA GLN A 96 11.15 7.06 9.37
C GLN A 96 12.57 6.50 9.35
N THR A 97 12.86 5.52 8.48
CA THR A 97 14.22 4.99 8.33
C THR A 97 15.12 5.88 7.47
N GLY A 98 14.60 6.97 6.91
CA GLY A 98 15.28 7.81 5.91
C GLY A 98 15.27 7.24 4.49
N ALA A 99 14.54 6.14 4.25
CA ALA A 99 14.32 5.63 2.90
C ALA A 99 13.25 6.45 2.17
N LYS A 100 13.33 6.53 0.84
CA LYS A 100 12.25 7.03 0.00
C LYS A 100 11.27 5.91 -0.33
N VAL A 101 10.00 6.25 -0.55
CA VAL A 101 8.97 5.27 -0.88
C VAL A 101 8.24 5.67 -2.16
N ILE A 102 8.02 4.69 -3.02
CA ILE A 102 7.13 4.76 -4.18
C ILE A 102 5.94 3.87 -3.86
N LEU A 103 4.73 4.41 -3.98
CA LEU A 103 3.49 3.68 -3.75
C LEU A 103 2.90 3.22 -5.07
N ALA A 104 2.53 1.95 -5.15
CA ALA A 104 1.86 1.38 -6.30
C ALA A 104 0.71 0.47 -5.83
N SER A 105 -0.38 0.46 -6.58
CA SER A 105 -1.44 -0.52 -6.40
C SER A 105 -1.89 -1.02 -7.77
N TRP A 106 -2.20 -2.31 -7.87
CA TRP A 106 -2.70 -2.89 -9.11
C TRP A 106 -4.08 -2.36 -9.47
N LEU A 107 -4.95 -2.18 -8.47
CA LEU A 107 -6.32 -1.75 -8.65
C LEU A 107 -6.63 -0.52 -7.80
N LYS A 108 -7.38 0.42 -8.36
CA LYS A 108 -7.91 1.57 -7.64
C LYS A 108 -9.43 1.46 -7.56
N THR A 109 -9.98 1.58 -6.35
CA THR A 109 -11.44 1.70 -6.18
C THR A 109 -11.93 2.95 -6.90
N ILE A 110 -12.86 2.76 -7.83
CA ILE A 110 -13.42 3.83 -8.67
C ILE A 110 -14.08 4.92 -7.83
N ASN A 111 -14.08 6.15 -8.36
CA ASN A 111 -14.75 7.31 -7.76
C ASN A 111 -14.38 7.60 -6.29
N THR A 112 -13.21 7.13 -5.85
CA THR A 112 -12.73 7.34 -4.48
C THR A 112 -11.38 8.03 -4.56
N ASP A 113 -11.24 9.18 -3.93
CA ASP A 113 -9.98 9.91 -3.92
C ASP A 113 -8.93 9.23 -3.02
N ILE A 114 -7.66 9.59 -3.20
CA ILE A 114 -6.56 9.13 -2.33
C ILE A 114 -6.25 10.23 -1.32
N ASP A 115 -6.29 9.88 -0.05
CA ASP A 115 -5.92 10.76 1.05
C ASP A 115 -4.42 10.62 1.34
N LEU A 116 -3.69 11.73 1.31
CA LEU A 116 -2.29 11.82 1.71
C LEU A 116 -2.20 12.06 3.22
N LEU A 117 -1.44 11.23 3.93
CA LEU A 117 -1.23 11.36 5.37
C LEU A 117 -0.30 12.54 5.68
N ALA A 118 -0.72 13.40 6.62
CA ALA A 118 0.12 14.46 7.17
C ALA A 118 1.29 13.91 7.99
N PRO A 119 2.44 14.61 8.05
CA PRO A 119 3.60 14.16 8.82
C PRO A 119 3.25 13.87 10.29
N LEU A 120 3.65 12.69 10.77
CA LEU A 120 3.43 12.24 12.16
C LEU A 120 4.53 12.67 13.13
N GLY A 121 5.57 13.36 12.66
CA GLY A 121 6.81 13.59 13.42
C GLY A 121 7.76 12.39 13.38
N LYS A 122 8.82 12.43 14.20
CA LYS A 122 9.79 11.34 14.31
C LYS A 122 9.28 10.26 15.27
N PHE A 123 9.37 8.99 14.86
CA PHE A 123 9.09 7.84 15.73
C PHE A 123 9.93 6.63 15.32
N ASP A 124 10.09 5.66 16.22
CA ASP A 124 10.77 4.40 15.91
C ASP A 124 9.83 3.45 15.14
N PRO A 125 10.07 3.17 13.86
CA PRO A 125 9.14 2.38 13.06
C PRO A 125 9.18 0.87 13.39
N TYR A 126 10.13 0.40 14.21
CA TYR A 126 10.31 -1.03 14.49
C TYR A 126 9.53 -1.55 15.70
N ILE A 127 8.89 -0.65 16.47
CA ILE A 127 8.08 -0.97 17.64
C ILE A 127 6.58 -0.67 17.41
N PRO A 128 5.66 -1.30 18.16
CA PRO A 128 4.25 -0.92 18.16
C PRO A 128 4.02 0.52 18.62
N HIS A 129 3.02 1.19 18.04
CA HIS A 129 2.61 2.55 18.40
C HIS A 129 1.10 2.65 18.59
N ASN A 130 0.70 3.66 19.37
CA ASN A 130 -0.70 4.05 19.57
C ASN A 130 -0.84 5.56 19.28
N PHE A 131 -0.94 5.91 18.00
CA PHE A 131 -1.27 7.26 17.57
C PHE A 131 -2.72 7.58 17.92
N THR A 132 -2.93 8.77 18.50
CA THR A 132 -4.25 9.29 18.86
C THR A 132 -4.82 10.25 17.81
N SER A 133 -3.99 10.67 16.86
CA SER A 133 -4.43 11.55 15.78
C SER A 133 -3.65 11.28 14.49
N ALA A 134 -4.35 11.34 13.37
CA ALA A 134 -3.79 11.33 12.02
C ALA A 134 -4.66 12.25 11.16
N LYS A 135 -4.02 13.14 10.38
CA LYS A 135 -4.72 14.14 9.56
C LYS A 135 -4.45 13.89 8.10
N VAL A 136 -5.44 14.21 7.26
CA VAL A 136 -5.25 14.29 5.81
C VAL A 136 -4.51 15.59 5.52
N LEU A 137 -3.36 15.51 4.84
CA LEU A 137 -2.62 16.66 4.36
C LEU A 137 -3.21 17.22 3.07
N LYS A 138 -3.51 16.30 2.14
CA LYS A 138 -4.03 16.62 0.81
C LYS A 138 -4.83 15.44 0.30
N GLN A 139 -5.80 15.73 -0.55
CA GLN A 139 -6.55 14.71 -1.29
C GLN A 139 -6.17 14.76 -2.77
N HIS A 140 -5.90 13.61 -3.35
CA HIS A 140 -5.64 13.42 -4.77
C HIS A 140 -6.92 12.90 -5.44
N SER A 141 -7.53 13.72 -6.30
CA SER A 141 -8.80 13.37 -6.94
C SER A 141 -8.64 12.18 -7.88
N TYR A 142 -9.52 11.18 -7.76
CA TYR A 142 -9.56 10.03 -8.66
C TYR A 142 -9.73 10.48 -10.11
N ARG A 143 -10.76 11.29 -10.40
CA ARG A 143 -11.12 11.67 -11.76
C ARG A 143 -10.05 12.54 -12.42
N ALA A 144 -9.49 13.48 -11.67
CA ALA A 144 -8.47 14.39 -12.20
C ALA A 144 -7.11 13.71 -12.46
N ASN A 145 -6.89 12.50 -11.93
CA ASN A 145 -5.63 11.75 -12.07
C ASN A 145 -5.77 10.50 -12.94
N ILE A 146 -6.85 10.39 -13.73
CA ILE A 146 -6.94 9.40 -14.81
C ILE A 146 -6.05 9.89 -15.96
N VAL A 147 -4.93 9.20 -16.18
CA VAL A 147 -3.98 9.55 -17.25
C VAL A 147 -4.52 9.14 -18.62
N ASP A 148 -5.14 7.96 -18.68
CA ASP A 148 -5.77 7.46 -19.90
C ASP A 148 -7.30 7.60 -19.78
N THR A 149 -7.80 8.68 -20.35
CA THR A 149 -9.24 8.98 -20.34
C THR A 149 -10.05 8.09 -21.28
N LEU A 150 -9.40 7.38 -22.21
CA LEU A 150 -10.02 6.42 -23.11
C LEU A 150 -10.14 5.04 -22.47
N ALA A 151 -9.22 4.68 -21.56
CA ALA A 151 -9.21 3.38 -20.90
C ALA A 151 -10.58 2.94 -20.32
N PRO A 152 -11.39 3.79 -19.67
CA PRO A 152 -12.74 3.37 -19.23
C PRO A 152 -13.65 2.92 -20.38
N ALA A 153 -13.60 3.60 -21.52
CA ALA A 153 -14.40 3.25 -22.70
C ALA A 153 -13.87 1.98 -23.38
N GLU A 154 -12.55 1.83 -23.48
CA GLU A 154 -11.92 0.62 -24.03
C GLU A 154 -12.23 -0.62 -23.18
N ILE A 155 -12.07 -0.52 -21.85
CA ILE A 155 -12.42 -1.60 -20.93
C ILE A 155 -13.90 -1.95 -21.05
N LYS A 156 -14.78 -0.95 -21.16
CA LYS A 156 -16.21 -1.17 -21.36
C LYS A 156 -16.48 -1.92 -22.67
N ALA A 157 -15.88 -1.49 -23.78
CA ALA A 157 -16.04 -2.14 -25.07
C ALA A 157 -15.53 -3.59 -25.08
N MET A 158 -14.38 -3.86 -24.42
CA MET A 158 -13.87 -5.22 -24.27
C MET A 158 -14.80 -6.09 -23.42
N LEU A 159 -15.34 -5.55 -22.32
CA LEU A 159 -16.32 -6.24 -21.48
C LEU A 159 -17.59 -6.56 -22.29
N GLU A 160 -18.11 -5.60 -23.04
CA GLU A 160 -19.29 -5.77 -23.88
C GLU A 160 -19.09 -6.86 -24.94
N LYS A 161 -17.94 -6.86 -25.65
CA LYS A 161 -17.58 -7.92 -26.60
C LYS A 161 -17.51 -9.29 -25.94
N TYR A 162 -16.89 -9.38 -24.76
CA TYR A 162 -16.82 -10.62 -24.00
C TYR A 162 -18.21 -11.11 -23.57
N THR A 163 -19.05 -10.22 -23.01
CA THR A 163 -20.41 -10.59 -22.57
C THR A 163 -21.32 -10.98 -23.72
N ASN A 164 -21.13 -10.38 -24.90
CA ASN A 164 -21.93 -10.65 -26.08
C ASN A 164 -21.35 -11.78 -26.95
N TRP A 165 -20.29 -12.46 -26.49
CA TRP A 165 -19.56 -13.50 -27.22
C TRP A 165 -19.25 -13.09 -28.68
N ASP A 166 -18.86 -11.84 -28.88
CA ASP A 166 -18.48 -11.32 -30.20
C ASP A 166 -16.95 -11.31 -30.28
N TRP A 167 -16.38 -12.52 -30.33
CA TRP A 167 -14.95 -12.76 -30.58
C TRP A 167 -14.78 -13.19 -32.05
N PRO A 168 -13.85 -12.59 -32.81
CA PRO A 168 -13.45 -13.12 -34.12
C PRO A 168 -12.75 -14.48 -34.00
#